data_AF-A0A967GM83-F1
#
_entry.id   AF-A0A967GM83-F1
#
_cell.length_a   1.000
_cell.length_b   1.000
_cell.length_c   1.000
_cell.angle_alpha   90.00
_cell.angle_beta   90.00
_cell.angle_gamma   90.00
#
_symmetry.space_group_name_H-M   'P 1'
#
loop_
_entity.id
_entity.type
_entity.pdbx_description
1 polymer ?
#
loop_
_entity_poly.entity_id
_entity_poly.type
_entity_poly.pdbx_seq_one_letter_code
_entity_poly.pdbx_strand_id
1 'polypeptide(L)'
;MRTGDITGDGIADILVGADEADGAGEGVAHNQGAAFVIRGGPHLLNAPEIVDLADFGQAAFPASMKGHVAWIDPPAGSAGDHFGGTVQVGDLDGNRRAEVMVAATLNRAGAGVRLPGAPSGTGRSSGGSPDGTLYIVWDENFPPGPWPENHRF
;
A
#
# COMPACT_ATOMS: atom_id res chain seq x y z
N MET A 1 5.93 -1.22 -8.27
CA MET A 1 6.42 -2.32 -7.41
C MET A 1 7.93 -2.31 -7.32
N ARG A 2 8.49 -2.82 -6.22
CA ARG A 2 9.93 -2.96 -5.99
C ARG A 2 10.20 -4.22 -5.18
N THR A 3 11.44 -4.70 -5.19
CA THR A 3 11.87 -5.85 -4.38
C THR A 3 13.12 -5.53 -3.57
N GLY A 4 13.25 -6.15 -2.41
CA GLY A 4 14.40 -6.06 -1.51
C GLY A 4 14.15 -6.86 -0.23
N ASP A 5 15.20 -7.17 0.52
CA ASP A 5 15.08 -7.94 1.76
C ASP A 5 14.66 -7.02 2.93
N ILE A 6 13.35 -6.88 3.13
CA ILE A 6 12.72 -6.02 4.15
C ILE A 6 12.68 -6.76 5.50
N THR A 7 12.53 -8.08 5.47
CA THR A 7 12.43 -8.91 6.68
C THR A 7 13.78 -9.32 7.25
N GLY A 8 14.87 -9.19 6.50
CA GLY A 8 16.23 -9.55 6.92
C GLY A 8 16.49 -11.05 6.90
N ASP A 9 15.70 -11.82 6.16
CA ASP A 9 15.83 -13.27 6.09
C ASP A 9 16.75 -13.76 4.94
N GLY A 10 17.32 -12.82 4.18
CA GLY A 10 18.16 -13.08 3.02
C GLY A 10 17.38 -13.38 1.75
N ILE A 11 16.05 -13.29 1.77
CA ILE A 11 15.17 -13.49 0.62
C ILE A 11 14.53 -12.15 0.26
N ALA A 12 14.49 -11.84 -1.04
CA ALA A 12 13.84 -10.61 -1.48
C ALA A 12 12.32 -10.66 -1.23
N ASP A 13 11.82 -9.65 -0.54
CA ASP A 13 10.41 -9.32 -0.36
C ASP A 13 9.91 -8.43 -1.51
N ILE A 14 8.60 -8.26 -1.62
CA ILE A 14 7.94 -7.50 -2.69
C ILE A 14 7.15 -6.35 -2.06
N LEU A 15 7.43 -5.12 -2.51
CA LEU A 15 6.68 -3.92 -2.20
C LEU A 15 5.77 -3.54 -3.37
N VAL A 16 4.48 -3.44 -3.10
CA VAL A 16 3.43 -3.09 -4.07
C VAL A 16 2.78 -1.78 -3.64
N GLY A 17 2.66 -0.83 -4.56
CA GLY A 17 1.85 0.37 -4.34
C GLY A 17 0.47 0.18 -4.96
N ALA A 18 -0.57 0.66 -4.28
CA ALA A 18 -1.96 0.64 -4.72
C ALA A 18 -2.54 2.04 -4.52
N ASP A 19 -2.21 2.96 -5.43
CA ASP A 19 -2.47 4.39 -5.32
C ASP A 19 -3.96 4.78 -5.41
N GLU A 20 -4.79 3.88 -5.92
CA GLU A 20 -6.25 4.05 -5.99
C GLU A 20 -6.98 3.16 -4.96
N ALA A 21 -6.27 2.62 -3.96
CA ALA A 21 -6.93 1.91 -2.88
C ALA A 21 -7.83 2.87 -2.08
N ASP A 22 -9.10 2.48 -1.96
CA ASP A 22 -10.11 3.20 -1.18
C ASP A 22 -10.13 2.71 0.27
N GLY A 23 -10.47 3.61 1.19
CA GLY A 23 -10.75 3.22 2.58
C GLY A 23 -12.01 2.36 2.71
N ALA A 24 -12.21 1.71 3.87
CA ALA A 24 -13.44 0.97 4.17
C ALA A 24 -14.38 1.79 5.06
N GLY A 25 -15.71 1.74 4.82
CA GLY A 25 -16.75 2.37 5.64
C GLY A 25 -17.72 3.28 4.85
N GLU A 26 -18.66 3.97 5.53
CA GLU A 26 -19.42 5.08 4.91
C GLU A 26 -18.67 6.40 5.08
N GLY A 27 -18.69 7.28 4.06
CA GLY A 27 -17.91 8.53 4.06
C GLY A 27 -16.47 8.39 3.57
N VAL A 28 -16.20 7.34 2.78
CA VAL A 28 -14.88 6.89 2.34
C VAL A 28 -14.01 8.02 1.77
N ALA A 29 -12.80 8.14 2.29
CA ALA A 29 -11.71 8.83 1.61
C ALA A 29 -11.32 7.99 0.38
N HIS A 30 -11.71 8.48 -0.79
CA HIS A 30 -11.37 7.79 -2.04
C HIS A 30 -9.97 8.16 -2.49
N ASN A 31 -9.31 7.25 -3.19
CA ASN A 31 -7.95 7.42 -3.71
C ASN A 31 -6.96 7.84 -2.61
N GLN A 32 -7.17 7.36 -1.39
CA GLN A 32 -6.20 7.56 -0.31
C GLN A 32 -4.90 6.82 -0.60
N GLY A 33 -5.02 5.69 -1.31
CA GLY A 33 -3.92 4.82 -1.65
C GLY A 33 -3.54 3.89 -0.51
N ALA A 34 -2.70 2.91 -0.81
CA ALA A 34 -2.15 1.95 0.12
C ALA A 34 -0.82 1.42 -0.43
N ALA A 35 -0.04 0.75 0.42
CA ALA A 35 1.05 -0.09 -0.03
C ALA A 35 0.99 -1.44 0.67
N PHE A 36 1.61 -2.45 0.05
CA PHE A 36 1.65 -3.81 0.57
C PHE A 36 3.08 -4.31 0.56
N VAL A 37 3.48 -4.98 1.63
CA VAL A 37 4.68 -5.81 1.64
C VAL A 37 4.26 -7.27 1.61
N ILE A 38 4.81 -8.02 0.67
CA ILE A 38 4.63 -9.47 0.54
C ILE A 38 5.99 -10.09 0.84
N ARG A 39 6.04 -10.95 1.87
CA ARG A 39 7.28 -11.62 2.25
C ARG A 39 7.74 -12.56 1.14
N GLY A 40 9.04 -12.65 0.91
CA GLY A 40 9.65 -13.67 0.09
C GLY A 40 9.62 -15.04 0.77
N GLY A 41 9.80 -16.10 -0.02
CA GLY A 41 10.09 -17.43 0.50
C GLY A 41 9.16 -18.55 0.04
N PRO A 42 9.32 -19.77 0.62
CA PRO A 42 8.73 -20.99 0.07
C PRO A 42 7.20 -21.04 0.06
N HIS A 43 6.53 -20.24 0.89
CA HIS A 43 5.07 -20.15 0.92
C HIS A 43 4.48 -19.72 -0.43
N LEU A 44 5.23 -18.91 -1.21
CA LEU A 44 4.85 -18.49 -2.56
C LEU A 44 4.75 -19.66 -3.56
N LEU A 45 5.42 -20.80 -3.29
CA LEU A 45 5.30 -22.00 -4.13
C LEU A 45 3.90 -22.65 -4.04
N ASN A 46 3.16 -22.33 -2.97
CA ASN A 46 1.79 -22.78 -2.75
C ASN A 46 0.77 -21.64 -2.94
N ALA A 47 1.21 -20.48 -3.43
CA ALA A 47 0.30 -19.39 -3.77
C ALA A 47 -0.46 -19.72 -5.07
N PRO A 48 -1.72 -19.26 -5.21
CA PRO A 48 -2.39 -19.29 -6.50
C PRO A 48 -1.64 -18.43 -7.51
N GLU A 49 -1.91 -18.65 -8.81
CA GLU A 49 -1.32 -17.86 -9.90
C GLU A 49 -1.63 -16.37 -9.78
N ILE A 50 -2.83 -16.04 -9.25
CA ILE A 50 -3.29 -14.68 -9.04
C ILE A 50 -3.65 -14.52 -7.56
N VAL A 51 -3.10 -13.49 -6.94
CA VAL A 51 -3.47 -13.03 -5.60
C VAL A 51 -4.11 -11.65 -5.75
N ASP A 52 -5.39 -11.55 -5.45
CA ASP A 52 -6.06 -10.25 -5.35
C ASP A 52 -5.80 -9.64 -3.96
N LEU A 53 -5.15 -8.46 -3.94
CA LEU A 53 -4.87 -7.76 -2.69
C LEU A 53 -6.12 -7.08 -2.11
N ALA A 54 -7.18 -6.91 -2.90
CA ALA A 54 -8.48 -6.45 -2.40
C ALA A 54 -9.14 -7.49 -1.47
N ASP A 55 -8.78 -8.77 -1.59
CA ASP A 55 -9.25 -9.83 -0.71
C ASP A 55 -8.47 -9.88 0.62
N PHE A 56 -7.47 -9.03 0.85
CA PHE A 56 -6.71 -9.03 2.10
C PHE A 56 -7.63 -8.89 3.32
N GLY A 57 -7.53 -9.84 4.24
CA GLY A 57 -8.40 -9.94 5.42
C GLY A 57 -9.78 -10.53 5.20
N GLN A 58 -10.12 -10.88 3.97
CA GLN A 58 -11.35 -11.61 3.65
C GLN A 58 -11.12 -13.13 3.75
N ALA A 59 -12.23 -13.87 3.89
CA ALA A 59 -12.20 -15.33 3.91
C ALA A 59 -11.63 -15.94 2.62
N ALA A 60 -11.76 -15.23 1.50
CA ALA A 60 -11.24 -15.62 0.18
C ALA A 60 -9.71 -15.48 0.05
N PHE A 61 -9.05 -14.75 0.97
CA PHE A 61 -7.61 -14.54 0.87
C PHE A 61 -6.83 -15.87 0.93
N PRO A 62 -5.89 -16.12 0.00
CA PRO A 62 -5.20 -17.41 -0.09
C PRO A 62 -4.50 -17.79 1.22
N ALA A 63 -4.75 -19.02 1.70
CA ALA A 63 -4.21 -19.48 2.98
C ALA A 63 -2.67 -19.47 3.03
N SER A 64 -2.00 -19.72 1.91
CA SER A 64 -0.54 -19.64 1.78
C SER A 64 0.04 -18.22 1.91
N MET A 65 -0.79 -17.19 1.73
CA MET A 65 -0.39 -15.78 1.85
C MET A 65 -0.70 -15.19 3.24
N LYS A 66 -1.51 -15.87 4.06
CA LYS A 66 -1.87 -15.40 5.41
C LYS A 66 -0.64 -15.40 6.32
N GLY A 67 -0.39 -14.26 6.98
CA GLY A 67 0.82 -14.03 7.77
C GLY A 67 2.08 -13.75 6.94
N HIS A 68 1.93 -13.52 5.63
CA HIS A 68 3.02 -13.16 4.71
C HIS A 68 2.78 -11.83 3.99
N VAL A 69 1.65 -11.19 4.25
CA VAL A 69 1.29 -9.90 3.63
C VAL A 69 0.99 -8.88 4.71
N ALA A 70 1.55 -7.69 4.55
CA ALA A 70 1.32 -6.53 5.38
C ALA A 70 0.66 -5.44 4.55
N TRP A 71 -0.39 -4.82 5.08
CA TRP A 71 -1.03 -3.63 4.52
C TRP A 71 -0.48 -2.40 5.24
N ILE A 72 -0.01 -1.42 4.47
CA ILE A 72 0.44 -0.12 4.95
C ILE A 72 -0.63 0.91 4.61
N ASP A 73 -1.29 1.43 5.64
CA ASP A 73 -2.25 2.51 5.51
C ASP A 73 -1.52 3.86 5.32
N PRO A 74 -2.09 4.75 4.51
CA PRO A 74 -1.64 6.13 4.51
C PRO A 74 -2.04 6.80 5.84
N PRO A 75 -1.35 7.89 6.24
CA PRO A 75 -1.75 8.64 7.43
C PRO A 75 -3.20 9.12 7.37
N ALA A 76 -3.77 9.39 8.55
CA ALA A 76 -5.10 9.97 8.64
C ALA A 76 -5.19 11.30 7.88
N GLY A 77 -6.25 11.46 7.09
CA GLY A 77 -6.47 12.66 6.27
C GLY A 77 -5.93 12.59 4.84
N SER A 78 -5.34 11.46 4.42
CA SER A 78 -4.76 11.27 3.09
C SER A 78 -5.77 11.08 1.94
N ALA A 79 -6.98 11.60 2.05
CA ALA A 79 -7.99 11.49 1.00
C ALA A 79 -7.51 12.17 -0.31
N GLY A 80 -7.32 11.39 -1.38
CA GLY A 80 -6.80 11.89 -2.66
C GLY A 80 -5.28 12.06 -2.75
N ASP A 81 -4.53 11.57 -1.75
CA ASP A 81 -3.07 11.64 -1.73
C ASP A 81 -2.40 10.66 -2.68
N HIS A 82 -3.11 9.60 -3.10
CA HIS A 82 -2.56 8.55 -3.97
C HIS A 82 -1.28 7.91 -3.37
N PHE A 83 -1.32 7.57 -2.08
CA PHE A 83 -0.24 6.87 -1.40
C PHE A 83 0.07 5.54 -2.10
N GLY A 84 1.33 5.31 -2.44
CA GLY A 84 1.71 4.14 -3.24
C GLY A 84 1.87 4.43 -4.72
N GLY A 85 1.69 5.68 -5.17
CA GLY A 85 1.90 6.07 -6.57
C GLY A 85 3.30 5.75 -7.09
N THR A 86 4.31 5.86 -6.22
CA THR A 86 5.62 5.22 -6.45
C THR A 86 6.13 4.60 -5.15
N VAL A 87 6.97 3.57 -5.28
CA VAL A 87 7.52 2.82 -4.14
C VAL A 87 8.98 2.48 -4.36
N GLN A 88 9.80 2.51 -3.30
CA GLN A 88 11.21 2.10 -3.31
C GLN A 88 11.53 1.29 -2.05
N VAL A 89 12.62 0.53 -2.13
CA VAL A 89 13.14 -0.29 -1.04
C VAL A 89 14.64 -0.06 -0.94
N GLY A 90 15.16 0.10 0.27
CA GLY A 90 16.60 0.24 0.50
C GLY A 90 16.93 0.21 1.99
N ASP A 91 18.11 -0.32 2.31
CA ASP A 91 18.70 -0.27 3.66
C ASP A 91 19.22 1.15 3.91
N LEU A 92 18.46 1.93 4.68
CA LEU A 92 18.70 3.35 4.96
C LEU A 92 19.47 3.55 6.27
N ASP A 93 19.42 2.60 7.21
CA ASP A 93 20.10 2.68 8.50
C ASP A 93 21.37 1.80 8.61
N GLY A 94 21.62 0.93 7.63
CA GLY A 94 22.78 0.04 7.56
C GLY A 94 22.63 -1.25 8.36
N ASN A 95 21.41 -1.62 8.78
CA ASN A 95 21.16 -2.79 9.61
C ASN A 95 21.03 -4.10 8.79
N ARG A 96 21.14 -4.02 7.46
CA ARG A 96 20.97 -5.11 6.46
C ARG A 96 19.54 -5.60 6.28
N ARG A 97 18.57 -4.86 6.77
CA ARG A 97 17.15 -4.99 6.44
C ARG A 97 16.78 -3.73 5.70
N ALA A 98 15.89 -3.86 4.72
CA ALA A 98 15.54 -2.74 3.87
C ALA A 98 14.28 -2.04 4.38
N GLU A 99 14.33 -0.71 4.43
CA GLU A 99 13.18 0.13 4.68
C GLU A 99 12.35 0.29 3.41
N VAL A 100 11.08 0.62 3.63
CA VAL A 100 10.09 0.86 2.60
C VAL A 100 9.87 2.36 2.43
N MET A 101 9.96 2.83 1.21
CA MET A 101 9.63 4.21 0.84
C MET A 101 8.38 4.22 -0.01
N VAL A 102 7.39 5.02 0.39
CA VAL A 102 6.11 5.13 -0.31
C VAL A 102 5.81 6.59 -0.59
N ALA A 103 5.62 6.92 -1.86
CA ALA A 103 5.33 8.28 -2.28
C ALA A 103 3.83 8.50 -2.50
N ALA A 104 3.37 9.69 -2.13
CA ALA A 104 2.06 10.27 -2.41
C ALA A 104 2.28 11.57 -3.21
N THR A 105 2.85 11.44 -4.40
CA THR A 105 3.30 12.58 -5.22
C THR A 105 2.33 12.92 -6.35
N LEU A 106 1.23 12.18 -6.47
CA LEU A 106 0.25 12.38 -7.54
C LEU A 106 -0.79 13.41 -7.08
N ASN A 107 -0.59 14.68 -7.44
CA ASN A 107 -1.69 15.64 -7.45
C ASN A 107 -2.56 15.39 -8.69
N ARG A 108 -3.54 14.49 -8.58
CA ARG A 108 -4.46 14.18 -9.69
C ARG A 108 -5.75 14.98 -9.52
N ALA A 109 -5.73 16.25 -9.92
CA ALA A 109 -6.97 17.01 -10.12
C ALA A 109 -7.64 16.53 -11.42
N GLY A 110 -8.71 15.74 -11.32
CA GLY A 110 -9.56 15.47 -12.48
C GLY A 110 -10.24 16.76 -12.94
N ALA A 111 -10.30 17.00 -14.26
CA ALA A 111 -11.09 18.12 -14.80
C ALA A 111 -12.59 17.81 -14.62
N GLY A 112 -13.23 18.41 -13.61
CA GLY A 112 -14.67 18.30 -13.39
C GLY A 112 -15.43 19.49 -13.99
N VAL A 113 -16.10 19.30 -15.13
CA VAL A 113 -17.12 20.24 -15.59
C VAL A 113 -18.38 20.02 -14.75
N ARG A 114 -18.62 20.86 -13.74
CA ARG A 114 -19.88 20.83 -12.99
C ARG A 114 -21.00 21.42 -13.85
N LEU A 115 -21.84 20.56 -14.42
CA LEU A 115 -23.10 20.98 -15.01
C LEU A 115 -24.06 21.45 -13.89
N PRO A 116 -24.83 22.53 -14.09
CA PRO A 116 -25.85 22.94 -13.13
C PRO A 116 -26.82 21.78 -12.83
N GLY A 117 -26.92 21.38 -11.56
CA GLY A 117 -27.79 20.29 -11.11
C GLY A 117 -27.17 18.89 -11.05
N ALA A 118 -25.86 18.75 -11.29
CA ALA A 118 -25.19 17.46 -11.18
C ALA A 118 -25.14 16.96 -9.72
N PRO A 119 -25.35 15.65 -9.45
CA PRO A 119 -25.22 15.06 -8.12
C PRO A 119 -23.85 15.33 -7.47
N SER A 120 -23.81 15.38 -6.14
CA SER A 120 -22.58 15.41 -5.35
C SER A 120 -21.67 14.23 -5.76
N GLY A 121 -20.41 14.51 -6.10
CA GLY A 121 -19.42 13.51 -6.53
C GLY A 121 -19.06 13.54 -8.03
N THR A 122 -19.74 14.36 -8.84
CA THR A 122 -19.52 14.47 -10.30
C THR A 122 -18.29 15.27 -10.72
N GLY A 123 -17.49 15.75 -9.77
CA GLY A 123 -16.17 16.32 -10.00
C GLY A 123 -15.29 16.18 -8.74
N ARG A 124 -14.16 15.48 -8.87
CA ARG A 124 -13.15 15.37 -7.80
C ARG A 124 -11.97 16.28 -8.12
N SER A 125 -11.71 17.23 -7.23
CA SER A 125 -10.63 18.23 -7.36
C SER A 125 -9.59 18.16 -6.23
N SER A 126 -9.61 17.12 -5.40
CA SER A 126 -8.61 16.94 -4.34
C SER A 126 -7.55 15.94 -4.83
N GLY A 127 -6.42 16.47 -5.29
CA GLY A 127 -5.15 15.75 -5.24
C GLY A 127 -4.42 16.13 -3.94
N GLY A 128 -3.52 15.26 -3.47
CA GLY A 128 -2.64 15.54 -2.34
C GLY A 128 -1.76 16.79 -2.54
N SER A 129 -0.82 17.04 -1.63
CA SER A 129 0.07 18.21 -1.71
C SER A 129 0.67 18.40 -3.12
N PRO A 130 0.65 19.62 -3.73
CA PRO A 130 1.26 19.86 -5.04
C PRO A 130 2.76 19.53 -5.09
N ASP A 131 3.43 19.64 -3.94
CA ASP A 131 4.85 19.32 -3.78
C ASP A 131 5.09 17.82 -3.50
N GLY A 132 4.01 17.05 -3.34
CA GLY A 132 4.00 15.64 -2.98
C GLY A 132 4.42 15.36 -1.52
N THR A 133 4.20 14.12 -1.08
CA THR A 133 4.71 13.63 0.21
C THR A 133 5.45 12.31 0.03
N LEU A 134 6.57 12.13 0.74
CA LEU A 134 7.30 10.86 0.83
C LEU A 134 7.18 10.32 2.26
N TYR A 135 6.86 9.04 2.37
CA TYR A 135 6.79 8.30 3.62
C TYR A 135 7.90 7.27 3.67
N ILE A 136 8.56 7.17 4.82
CA ILE A 136 9.49 6.10 5.14
C ILE A 136 8.81 5.22 6.17
N VAL A 137 8.70 3.94 5.86
CA VAL A 137 8.17 2.89 6.72
C VAL A 137 9.33 2.04 7.16
N TRP A 138 9.64 2.14 8.44
CA TRP A 138 10.78 1.45 9.04
C TRP A 138 10.56 -0.06 9.12
N ASP A 139 11.65 -0.79 8.99
CA ASP A 139 11.72 -2.25 8.95
C ASP A 139 11.27 -2.91 10.26
N GLU A 140 11.20 -2.20 11.40
CA GLU A 140 10.63 -2.75 12.64
C GLU A 140 9.14 -3.09 12.54
N ASN A 141 8.43 -2.55 11.55
CA ASN A 141 7.05 -2.93 11.27
C ASN A 141 6.93 -4.32 10.60
N PHE A 142 8.05 -4.90 10.15
CA PHE A 142 8.13 -6.15 9.40
C PHE A 142 9.06 -7.17 10.09
N PRO A 143 8.78 -7.59 11.33
CA PRO A 143 9.66 -8.50 12.05
C PRO A 143 9.86 -9.82 11.28
N PRO A 144 11.00 -10.50 11.46
CA PRO A 144 11.25 -11.80 10.82
C PRO A 144 10.17 -12.83 11.16
N GLY A 145 9.82 -13.65 10.17
CA GLY A 145 8.82 -14.71 10.31
C GLY A 145 7.38 -14.27 9.98
N PRO A 146 6.39 -15.15 10.23
CA PRO A 146 4.99 -14.84 9.93
C PRO A 146 4.43 -13.70 10.78
N TRP A 147 3.70 -12.79 10.15
CA TRP A 147 2.96 -11.72 10.82
C TRP A 147 1.57 -12.19 11.26
N PRO A 148 0.87 -11.43 12.12
CA PRO A 148 -0.54 -11.67 12.39
C PRO A 148 -1.34 -11.77 11.09
N GLU A 149 -2.39 -12.59 11.08
CA GLU A 149 -3.37 -12.52 9.99
C GLU A 149 -3.91 -11.09 9.93
N ASN A 150 -3.92 -10.52 8.73
CA ASN A 150 -4.39 -9.15 8.46
C ASN A 150 -3.49 -8.07 9.08
N HIS A 151 -2.17 -8.31 9.13
CA HIS A 151 -1.19 -7.32 9.57
C HIS A 151 -1.35 -6.01 8.79
N ARG A 152 -1.85 -4.97 9.48
CA ARG A 152 -2.23 -3.68 8.91
C ARG A 152 -1.93 -2.57 9.90
N PHE A 153 -1.31 -1.49 9.44
CA PHE A 153 -0.91 -0.34 10.28
C PHE A 153 -0.80 0.94 9.46
#